data_AF-S4RI23-F1
#
_entry.id   AF-S4RI23-F1
#
_cell.length_a   1.000
_cell.length_b   1.000
_cell.length_c   1.000
_cell.angle_alpha   90.00
_cell.angle_beta   90.00
_cell.angle_gamma   90.00
#
_symmetry.space_group_name_H-M   'P 1'
#
loop_
_entity.id
_entity.type
_entity.pdbx_description
1 polymer ?
#
loop_
_entity_poly.entity_id
_entity_poly.type
_entity_poly.pdbx_seq_one_letter_code
_entity_poly.pdbx_strand_id
1 'polypeptide(L)'
;QVEILKGKDAGKQGKVVQIIKERNWVVIQGLNTHYRYTGRTPTFSGMYVASEAPLLVNDVALVDPTDRKAANVEWRFTDEGERVRVSERTGRIIPLPPYQRDDGIIPEQWKDGPKDTSVENALASTYSPSLKTFEEEIMDAMGIVEERRPRKSFWY
;
A
#
# COMPACT_ATOMS: atom_id res chain seq x y z
N GLN A 1 5.98 -14.11 -7.48
CA GLN A 1 6.94 -13.72 -8.53
C GLN A 1 6.20 -13.62 -9.85
N VAL A 2 6.80 -13.00 -10.85
CA VAL A 2 6.23 -12.87 -12.19
C VAL A 2 7.22 -13.35 -13.24
N GLU A 3 6.72 -13.80 -14.38
CA GLU A 3 7.49 -14.22 -15.55
C GLU A 3 7.20 -13.30 -16.73
N ILE A 4 8.24 -12.93 -17.48
CA ILE A 4 8.10 -12.10 -18.68
C ILE A 4 7.71 -12.99 -19.86
N LEU A 5 6.58 -12.69 -20.50
CA LEU A 5 6.08 -13.45 -21.66
C LEU A 5 6.73 -12.97 -22.97
N LYS A 6 6.96 -11.66 -23.09
CA LYS A 6 7.46 -11.03 -24.32
C LYS A 6 8.54 -9.98 -24.02
N GLY A 7 9.50 -9.84 -24.93
CA GLY A 7 10.57 -8.85 -24.85
C GLY A 7 11.96 -9.48 -24.74
N LYS A 8 12.96 -8.65 -24.41
CA LYS A 8 14.38 -9.04 -24.35
C LYS A 8 14.67 -10.17 -23.36
N ASP A 9 13.94 -10.17 -22.24
CA ASP A 9 14.14 -11.08 -21.11
C ASP A 9 13.00 -12.11 -20.97
N ALA A 10 12.37 -12.49 -22.09
CA ALA A 10 11.27 -13.46 -22.09
C ALA A 10 11.69 -14.81 -21.46
N GLY A 11 10.78 -15.41 -20.68
CA GLY A 11 10.98 -16.64 -19.91
C GLY A 11 11.73 -16.46 -18.59
N LYS A 12 12.28 -15.27 -18.32
CA LYS A 12 12.91 -14.99 -17.01
C LYS A 12 11.87 -14.59 -15.98
N GLN A 13 12.15 -14.97 -14.73
CA GLN A 13 11.30 -14.68 -13.58
C GLN A 13 11.93 -13.62 -12.70
N GLY A 14 11.10 -12.75 -12.12
CA GLY A 14 11.55 -11.66 -11.26
C GLY A 14 10.52 -11.24 -10.22
N LYS A 15 10.97 -10.36 -9.31
CA LYS A 15 10.11 -9.69 -8.33
C LYS A 15 9.65 -8.36 -8.91
N VAL A 16 8.36 -8.06 -8.76
CA VAL A 16 7.82 -6.73 -9.09
C VAL A 16 8.27 -5.74 -8.02
N VAL A 17 8.90 -4.64 -8.44
CA VAL A 17 9.36 -3.56 -7.56
C VAL A 17 8.34 -2.44 -7.51
N GLN A 18 7.73 -2.11 -8.65
CA GLN A 18 6.79 -1.00 -8.76
C GLN A 18 5.65 -1.37 -9.72
N ILE A 19 4.45 -0.87 -9.40
CA ILE A 19 3.26 -0.96 -10.24
C ILE A 19 2.72 0.45 -10.43
N ILE A 20 2.44 0.83 -11.68
CA ILE A 20 1.83 2.11 -12.05
C ILE A 20 0.47 1.78 -12.66
N LYS A 21 -0.59 1.99 -11.87
CA LYS A 21 -1.96 1.53 -12.20
C LYS A 21 -2.56 2.32 -13.36
N GLU A 22 -2.25 3.61 -13.45
CA GLU A 22 -2.81 4.55 -14.42
C GLU A 22 -2.44 4.17 -15.86
N ARG A 23 -1.30 3.50 -16.05
CA ARG A 23 -0.77 3.09 -17.36
C ARG A 23 -0.69 1.58 -17.53
N ASN A 24 -1.14 0.80 -16.55
CA ASN A 24 -0.97 -0.65 -16.50
C ASN A 24 0.50 -1.07 -16.72
N TRP A 25 1.42 -0.38 -16.03
CA TRP A 25 2.85 -0.67 -16.08
C TRP A 25 3.33 -1.42 -14.85
N VAL A 26 4.27 -2.33 -15.07
CA VAL A 26 4.92 -3.13 -14.05
C VAL A 26 6.43 -3.04 -14.27
N VAL A 27 7.17 -2.77 -13.19
CA VAL A 27 8.64 -2.74 -13.20
C VAL A 27 9.15 -3.95 -12.44
N ILE A 28 10.01 -4.74 -13.09
CA ILE A 28 10.53 -6.00 -12.55
C ILE A 28 12.01 -5.83 -12.25
N GLN A 29 12.42 -6.23 -11.05
CA GLN A 29 13.78 -6.04 -10.54
C GLN A 29 14.83 -6.63 -11.48
N GLY A 30 15.74 -5.78 -11.98
CA GLY A 30 16.88 -6.20 -12.80
C GLY A 30 16.55 -6.86 -14.14
N LEU A 31 15.29 -6.82 -14.59
CA LEU A 31 14.85 -7.36 -15.89
C LEU A 31 14.31 -6.26 -16.80
N ASN A 32 14.34 -6.51 -18.11
CA ASN A 32 13.99 -5.53 -19.13
C ASN A 32 14.76 -4.22 -18.98
N THR A 33 16.07 -4.32 -18.70
CA THR A 33 16.91 -3.16 -18.40
C THR A 33 17.56 -2.58 -19.66
N HIS A 34 17.64 -1.26 -19.70
CA HIS A 34 18.51 -0.52 -20.60
C HIS A 34 19.60 0.18 -19.78
N TYR A 35 20.73 0.46 -20.40
CA TYR A 35 21.82 1.14 -19.70
C TYR A 35 21.77 2.64 -19.95
N ARG A 36 22.00 3.43 -18.89
CA ARG A 36 22.09 4.88 -18.96
C ARG A 36 23.18 5.39 -18.03
N TYR A 37 23.78 6.52 -18.39
CA TYR A 37 24.69 7.23 -17.49
C TYR A 37 23.88 8.09 -16.51
N THR A 38 24.17 7.99 -15.23
CA THR A 38 23.53 8.77 -14.16
C THR A 38 24.56 9.67 -13.48
N GLY A 39 24.13 10.87 -13.04
CA GLY A 39 24.98 11.80 -12.29
C GLY A 39 26.09 12.48 -13.11
N ARG A 40 25.90 12.63 -14.43
CA ARG A 40 26.88 13.30 -15.31
C ARG A 40 27.01 14.79 -14.97
N THR A 41 28.24 15.26 -14.86
CA THR A 41 28.61 16.68 -14.69
C THR A 41 29.66 17.08 -15.74
N PRO A 42 30.02 18.36 -15.90
CA PRO A 42 31.10 18.75 -16.81
C PRO A 42 32.45 18.11 -16.49
N THR A 43 32.71 17.79 -15.23
CA THR A 43 33.96 17.15 -14.75
C THR A 43 33.87 15.64 -14.62
N PHE A 44 32.66 15.06 -14.57
CA PHE A 44 32.44 13.62 -14.40
C PHE A 44 31.52 13.06 -15.49
N SER A 45 32.01 12.06 -16.22
CA SER A 45 31.29 11.42 -17.34
C SER A 45 30.01 10.68 -16.93
N GLY A 46 29.79 10.44 -15.62
CA GLY A 46 28.63 9.75 -15.08
C GLY A 46 28.90 8.27 -14.79
N MET A 47 28.05 7.66 -13.97
CA MET A 47 28.09 6.21 -13.70
C MET A 47 27.23 5.46 -14.70
N TYR A 48 27.76 4.38 -15.29
CA TYR A 48 27.00 3.50 -16.18
C TYR A 48 26.13 2.55 -15.34
N VAL A 49 24.81 2.72 -15.40
CA VAL A 49 23.85 2.00 -14.55
C VAL A 49 22.78 1.33 -15.42
N ALA A 50 22.41 0.10 -15.06
CA ALA A 50 21.27 -0.58 -15.63
C ALA A 50 19.99 -0.03 -14.99
N SER A 51 19.07 0.47 -15.83
CA SER A 51 17.77 1.02 -15.41
C SER A 51 16.68 0.11 -15.94
N GLU A 52 15.79 -0.37 -15.06
CA GLU A 52 14.62 -1.13 -15.45
C GLU A 52 13.68 -0.29 -16.34
N ALA A 53 13.13 -0.91 -17.37
CA ALA A 53 12.06 -0.32 -18.18
C ALA A 53 10.72 -0.98 -17.84
N PRO A 54 9.62 -0.20 -17.80
CA PRO A 54 8.30 -0.74 -17.52
C PRO A 54 7.85 -1.71 -18.61
N LEU A 55 7.11 -2.74 -18.20
CA LEU A 55 6.39 -3.65 -19.07
C LEU A 55 4.89 -3.46 -18.88
N LEU A 56 4.11 -3.77 -19.91
CA LEU A 56 2.66 -3.84 -19.79
C LEU A 56 2.27 -5.08 -18.99
N VAL A 57 1.17 -4.99 -18.24
CA VAL A 57 0.63 -6.13 -17.48
C VAL A 57 0.36 -7.35 -18.36
N ASN A 58 -0.01 -7.16 -19.63
CA ASN A 58 -0.29 -8.26 -20.57
C ASN A 58 0.96 -9.03 -21.02
N ASP A 59 2.14 -8.44 -20.87
CA ASP A 59 3.42 -9.07 -21.26
C ASP A 59 4.07 -9.81 -20.09
N VAL A 60 3.36 -9.95 -18.98
CA VAL A 60 3.86 -10.53 -17.73
C VAL A 60 2.79 -11.47 -17.16
N ALA A 61 3.20 -12.64 -16.68
CA ALA A 61 2.31 -13.60 -16.03
C ALA A 61 2.71 -13.82 -14.56
N LEU A 62 1.73 -14.18 -13.73
CA LEU A 62 2.01 -14.68 -12.39
C LEU A 62 2.62 -16.08 -12.47
N VAL A 63 3.57 -16.35 -11.57
CA VAL A 63 4.21 -17.65 -11.45
C VAL A 63 3.50 -18.46 -10.37
N ASP A 64 3.12 -19.69 -10.70
CA ASP A 64 2.57 -20.62 -9.72
C ASP A 64 3.69 -21.07 -8.75
N PRO A 65 3.49 -20.96 -7.41
CA PRO A 65 4.49 -21.38 -6.42
C PRO A 65 4.81 -22.88 -6.47
N THR A 66 3.94 -23.71 -7.05
CA THR A 66 4.05 -25.17 -7.04
C THR A 66 5.06 -25.68 -8.06
N ASP A 67 4.96 -25.21 -9.30
CA ASP A 67 5.76 -25.73 -10.41
C ASP A 67 6.60 -24.66 -11.11
N ARG A 68 6.55 -23.42 -10.62
CA ARG A 68 7.35 -22.28 -11.09
C ARG A 68 7.17 -22.00 -12.58
N LYS A 69 5.98 -22.22 -13.12
CA LYS A 69 5.64 -21.85 -14.50
C LYS A 69 4.66 -20.68 -14.49
N ALA A 70 4.69 -19.89 -15.56
CA ALA A 70 3.64 -18.92 -15.87
C ALA A 70 2.26 -19.58 -15.82
N ALA A 71 1.32 -18.94 -15.13
CA ALA A 71 -0.03 -19.45 -14.94
C ALA A 71 -1.08 -18.36 -15.11
N ASN A 72 -2.21 -18.74 -15.69
CA ASN A 72 -3.42 -17.94 -15.66
C ASN A 72 -4.04 -18.00 -14.28
N VAL A 73 -4.61 -16.88 -13.85
CA VAL A 73 -5.10 -16.68 -12.49
C VAL A 73 -6.52 -16.17 -12.52
N GLU A 74 -7.38 -16.85 -11.78
CA GLU A 74 -8.77 -16.47 -11.54
C GLU A 74 -8.96 -16.04 -10.08
N TRP A 75 -9.99 -15.23 -9.84
CA TRP A 75 -10.40 -14.87 -8.49
C TRP A 75 -11.47 -15.86 -8.00
N ARG A 76 -11.27 -16.42 -6.80
CA ARG A 76 -12.23 -17.28 -6.11
C ARG A 76 -12.40 -16.82 -4.66
N PHE A 77 -13.42 -17.35 -4.00
CA PHE A 77 -13.64 -17.17 -2.56
C PHE A 77 -13.33 -18.48 -1.83
N THR A 78 -12.69 -18.39 -0.68
CA THR A 78 -12.54 -19.52 0.24
C THR A 78 -13.84 -19.76 1.00
N ASP A 79 -13.95 -20.90 1.67
CA ASP A 79 -15.10 -21.23 2.53
C ASP A 79 -15.26 -20.23 3.70
N GLU A 80 -14.16 -19.59 4.11
CA GLU A 80 -14.11 -18.52 5.12
C GLU A 80 -14.57 -17.16 4.58
N GLY A 81 -14.84 -17.06 3.26
CA GLY A 81 -15.27 -15.83 2.59
C GLY A 81 -14.12 -14.91 2.12
N GLU A 82 -12.87 -15.33 2.26
CA GLU A 82 -11.73 -14.54 1.81
C GLU A 82 -11.56 -14.61 0.28
N ARG A 83 -11.35 -13.45 -0.35
CA ARG A 83 -11.13 -13.37 -1.79
C ARG A 83 -9.66 -13.69 -2.11
N VAL A 84 -9.44 -14.82 -2.77
CA VAL A 84 -8.10 -15.34 -3.09
C VAL A 84 -7.88 -15.47 -4.60
N ARG A 85 -6.61 -15.46 -4.99
CA ARG A 85 -6.16 -15.73 -6.36
C ARG A 85 -5.84 -17.21 -6.48
N VAL A 86 -6.38 -17.87 -7.50
CA VAL A 86 -6.20 -19.30 -7.74
C VAL A 86 -5.61 -19.51 -9.13
N SER A 87 -4.61 -20.39 -9.23
CA SER A 87 -4.10 -20.81 -10.53
C SER A 87 -5.12 -21.73 -11.22
N GLU A 88 -5.50 -21.41 -12.45
CA GLU A 88 -6.44 -22.23 -13.22
C GLU A 88 -5.90 -23.65 -13.49
N ARG A 89 -4.58 -23.78 -13.61
CA ARG A 89 -3.92 -25.02 -14.04
C ARG A 89 -3.73 -26.01 -12.89
N THR A 90 -3.33 -25.55 -11.71
CA THR A 90 -3.05 -26.41 -10.55
C THR A 90 -4.13 -26.33 -9.46
N GLY A 91 -5.04 -25.36 -9.57
CA GLY A 91 -6.03 -25.07 -8.52
C GLY A 91 -5.40 -24.52 -7.23
N ARG A 92 -4.10 -24.22 -7.21
CA ARG A 92 -3.41 -23.72 -6.00
C ARG A 92 -3.68 -22.25 -5.78
N ILE A 93 -3.81 -21.87 -4.51
CA ILE A 93 -3.90 -20.48 -4.09
C ILE A 93 -2.53 -19.81 -4.26
N ILE A 94 -2.51 -18.65 -4.92
CA ILE A 94 -1.31 -17.81 -5.07
C ILE A 94 -1.38 -16.72 -4.00
N PRO A 95 -0.60 -16.84 -2.90
CA PRO A 95 -0.66 -15.89 -1.80
C PRO A 95 -0.25 -14.48 -2.25
N LEU A 96 -0.78 -13.48 -1.57
CA LEU A 96 -0.28 -12.11 -1.71
C LEU A 96 1.13 -12.04 -1.11
N PRO A 97 2.10 -11.39 -1.78
CA PRO A 97 3.39 -11.13 -1.16
C PRO A 97 3.20 -10.23 0.06
N PRO A 98 4.11 -10.28 1.05
CA PRO A 98 4.04 -9.41 2.21
C PRO A 98 4.00 -7.94 1.76
N TYR A 99 2.98 -7.21 2.20
CA TYR A 99 2.81 -5.79 1.86
C TYR A 99 3.81 -4.96 2.65
N GLN A 100 4.76 -4.35 1.93
CA GLN A 100 5.61 -3.34 2.52
C GLN A 100 4.85 -2.01 2.50
N ARG A 101 4.68 -1.39 3.68
CA ARG A 101 4.02 -0.09 3.81
C ARG A 101 4.85 0.99 3.13
N ASP A 102 4.19 1.90 2.43
CA ASP A 102 4.84 3.04 1.77
C ASP A 102 5.52 3.99 2.77
N ASP A 103 4.99 4.06 4.00
CA ASP A 103 5.54 4.85 5.11
C ASP A 103 6.91 4.36 5.60
N GLY A 104 7.33 3.15 5.21
CA GLY A 104 8.59 2.54 5.64
C GLY A 104 8.62 2.05 7.10
N ILE A 105 7.54 2.26 7.86
CA ILE A 105 7.43 1.86 9.27
C ILE A 105 7.17 0.34 9.34
N ILE A 106 7.99 -0.35 10.14
CA ILE A 106 7.80 -1.76 10.49
C ILE A 106 7.13 -1.81 11.87
N PRO A 107 5.84 -2.18 11.97
CA PRO A 107 5.10 -2.11 13.25
C PRO A 107 5.75 -2.94 14.37
N GLU A 108 6.31 -4.10 14.03
CA GLU A 108 6.99 -4.98 15.01
C GLU A 108 8.23 -4.35 15.66
N GLN A 109 8.83 -3.36 14.99
CA GLN A 109 10.02 -2.66 15.47
C GLN A 109 9.69 -1.26 16.03
N TRP A 110 8.40 -0.91 16.08
CA TRP A 110 7.95 0.39 16.57
C TRP A 110 8.27 0.56 18.05
N LYS A 111 8.72 1.76 18.42
CA LYS A 111 8.96 2.17 19.80
C LYS A 111 8.35 3.54 19.99
N ASP A 112 7.51 3.66 21.00
CA ASP A 112 6.81 4.90 21.29
C ASP A 112 7.81 6.01 21.66
N GLY A 113 7.69 7.14 20.98
CA GLY A 113 8.43 8.35 21.26
C GLY A 113 7.79 9.17 22.38
N PRO A 114 8.41 10.30 22.77
CA PRO A 114 7.92 11.14 23.87
C PRO A 114 6.57 11.83 23.61
N LYS A 115 6.10 11.84 22.35
CA LYS A 115 4.82 12.44 21.94
C LYS A 115 3.82 11.40 21.44
N ASP A 116 4.17 10.12 21.51
CA ASP A 116 3.29 9.04 21.07
C ASP A 116 2.46 8.56 22.26
N THR A 117 1.16 8.35 22.02
CA THR A 117 0.23 7.90 23.06
C THR A 117 0.30 6.38 23.17
N SER A 118 0.30 5.85 24.40
CA SER A 118 0.27 4.40 24.60
C SER A 118 -1.01 3.77 24.06
N VAL A 119 -0.92 2.50 23.65
CA VAL A 119 -2.06 1.75 23.10
C VAL A 119 -3.24 1.69 24.08
N GLU A 120 -2.95 1.52 25.37
CA GLU A 120 -3.96 1.46 26.42
C GLU A 120 -4.76 2.76 26.53
N ASN A 121 -4.08 3.91 26.51
CA ASN A 121 -4.72 5.22 26.58
C ASN A 121 -5.53 5.52 25.32
N ALA A 122 -5.05 5.09 24.15
CA ALA A 122 -5.74 5.31 22.88
C ALA A 122 -7.00 4.43 22.71
N LEU A 123 -7.00 3.22 23.28
CA LEU A 123 -8.13 2.28 23.20
C LEU A 123 -9.13 2.44 24.35
N ALA A 124 -8.81 3.24 25.36
CA ALA A 124 -9.70 3.50 26.48
C ALA A 124 -11.04 4.07 25.99
N SER A 125 -12.14 3.36 26.26
CA SER A 125 -13.49 3.84 25.96
C SER A 125 -13.91 4.89 26.99
N THR A 126 -13.67 6.16 26.66
CA THR A 126 -13.97 7.31 27.52
C THR A 126 -15.28 8.02 27.15
N TYR A 127 -15.82 7.74 25.97
CA TYR A 127 -17.04 8.37 25.48
C TYR A 127 -18.29 7.77 26.13
N SER A 128 -19.09 8.62 26.78
CA SER A 128 -20.43 8.31 27.25
C SER A 128 -21.46 8.98 26.34
N PRO A 129 -22.33 8.22 25.64
CA PRO A 129 -23.37 8.82 24.79
C PRO A 129 -24.32 9.70 25.60
N SER A 130 -24.46 10.96 25.20
CA SER A 130 -25.34 11.95 25.84
C SER A 130 -26.13 12.74 24.79
N LEU A 131 -27.18 13.43 25.23
CA LEU A 131 -27.99 14.33 24.39
C LEU A 131 -27.48 15.78 24.41
N LYS A 132 -26.38 16.06 25.13
CA LYS A 132 -25.75 17.38 25.18
C LYS A 132 -24.78 17.53 24.02
N THR A 133 -24.52 18.76 23.60
CA THR A 133 -23.42 19.01 22.67
C THR A 133 -22.07 18.98 23.40
N PHE A 134 -21.00 18.83 22.64
CA PHE A 134 -19.64 18.86 23.17
C PHE A 134 -19.33 20.17 23.93
N GLU A 135 -19.81 21.30 23.41
CA GLU A 135 -19.62 22.61 24.03
C GLU A 135 -20.37 22.71 25.36
N GLU A 136 -21.61 22.22 25.41
CA GLU A 136 -22.41 22.17 26.65
C GLU A 136 -21.73 21.31 27.71
N GLU A 137 -21.23 20.12 27.35
CA GLU A 137 -20.51 19.24 28.26
C GLU A 137 -19.21 19.86 28.78
N ILE A 138 -18.46 20.55 27.93
CA ILE A 138 -17.23 21.25 28.35
C ILE A 138 -17.56 22.43 29.26
N MET A 139 -18.58 23.22 28.94
CA MET A 139 -19.00 24.33 29.79
C MET A 139 -19.39 23.81 31.18
N ASP A 140 -20.17 22.73 31.24
CA ASP A 140 -20.53 22.07 32.50
C ASP A 140 -19.29 21.54 33.25
N ALA A 141 -18.38 20.86 32.55
CA ALA A 141 -17.17 20.29 33.14
C ALA A 141 -16.18 21.34 33.66
N MET A 142 -16.07 22.49 32.98
CA MET A 142 -15.25 23.62 33.38
C MET A 142 -15.96 24.56 34.36
N GLY A 143 -17.25 24.32 34.67
CA GLY A 143 -18.05 25.17 35.56
C GLY A 143 -18.35 26.56 34.96
N ILE A 144 -18.34 26.68 33.63
CA ILE A 144 -18.63 27.92 32.91
C ILE A 144 -20.15 28.09 32.84
N VAL A 145 -20.65 29.22 33.34
CA VAL A 145 -22.07 29.58 33.30
C VAL A 145 -22.28 30.78 32.40
N GLU A 146 -22.99 30.60 31.28
CA GLU A 146 -23.38 31.70 30.39
C GLU A 146 -24.83 32.13 30.69
N GLU A 147 -24.98 33.31 31.28
CA GLU A 147 -26.30 33.86 31.63
C GLU A 147 -26.97 34.57 30.45
N ARG A 148 -26.22 34.94 29.41
CA ARG A 148 -26.76 35.67 28.25
C ARG A 148 -27.42 34.70 27.28
N ARG A 149 -28.51 35.14 26.66
CA ARG A 149 -29.19 34.39 25.59
C ARG A 149 -28.80 34.95 24.21
N PRO A 150 -28.48 34.10 23.22
CA PRO A 150 -28.16 34.56 21.88
C PRO A 150 -29.37 35.30 21.27
N ARG A 151 -29.11 36.47 20.67
CA ARG A 151 -30.13 37.25 19.99
C ARG A 151 -30.50 36.58 18.67
N LYS A 152 -31.76 36.70 18.25
CA LYS A 152 -32.23 36.18 16.97
C LYS A 152 -31.47 36.83 15.81
N SER A 153 -30.88 36.03 14.94
CA SER A 153 -30.26 36.45 13.68
C SER A 153 -31.04 35.92 12.48
N PHE A 154 -30.91 36.59 11.34
CA PHE A 154 -31.49 36.14 10.07
C PHE A 154 -30.38 35.56 9.19
N TRP A 155 -30.69 34.46 8.50
CA TRP A 155 -29.82 33.80 7.54
C TRP A 155 -30.55 33.80 6.20
N TYR A 156 -29.93 34.35 5.16
CA TYR A 156 -30.46 34.48 3.80
C TYR A 156 -29.41 34.09 2.77
#